data_AF-A0A453TD49-F1
#
_entry.id   AF-A0A453TD49-F1
#
_cell.length_a   1.000
_cell.length_b   1.000
_cell.length_c   1.000
_cell.angle_alpha   90.00
_cell.angle_beta   90.00
_cell.angle_gamma   90.00
#
_symmetry.space_group_name_H-M   'P 1'
#
loop_
_entity.id
_entity.type
_entity.pdbx_description
1 polymer ?
#
loop_
_entity_poly.entity_id
_entity_poly.type
_entity_poly.pdbx_seq_one_letter_code
_entity_poly.pdbx_strand_id
1 'polypeptide(L)'
;MATIAPQLTRLIPDSKGTKCNVELEPVENTKYSQILRVPFKTEDGKDLRQWVSRFDIYPYLERYTQDASAKILDILEGKPDLIIGNYTDGNLVASLMSSKLGVTQGTIAHALEKTKYENSDAKWRELDQKYHFSCQFTADMIAMNTTDFIITSTYQEIAGSKEKPGQYEHHYAFTMPGLCRFATGINVFDPKFNIAAPGADQSVYFPYTQKQKRLTGLHPQIE
;
A
#
# COMPACT_ATOMS: atom_id res chain seq x y z
N MET A 1 2.59 22.52 17.05
CA MET A 1 1.94 21.30 16.52
C MET A 1 1.38 21.60 15.16
N ALA A 2 2.16 21.29 14.13
CA ALA A 2 1.66 21.31 12.77
C ALA A 2 0.60 20.21 12.63
N THR A 3 -0.66 20.59 12.41
CA THR A 3 -1.73 19.63 12.06
C THR A 3 -1.52 19.22 10.61
N ILE A 4 -0.56 18.33 10.33
CA ILE A 4 -0.31 17.80 8.98
C ILE A 4 -0.61 16.30 8.96
N ALA A 5 -1.29 15.84 7.90
CA ALA A 5 -1.51 14.43 7.61
C ALA A 5 -0.71 14.05 6.36
N PRO A 6 0.54 13.55 6.50
CA PRO A 6 1.40 13.24 5.37
C PRO A 6 1.00 11.92 4.69
N GLN A 7 0.83 11.95 3.37
CA GLN A 7 0.74 10.79 2.49
C GLN A 7 2.14 10.49 1.96
N LEU A 8 2.77 9.47 2.53
CA LEU A 8 4.13 9.09 2.17
C LEU A 8 4.16 8.33 0.84
N THR A 9 5.01 8.75 -0.09
CA THR A 9 5.27 8.02 -1.33
C THR A 9 6.69 8.28 -1.85
N ARG A 10 7.07 7.64 -2.96
CA ARG A 10 8.42 7.76 -3.51
C ARG A 10 8.61 9.07 -4.28
N LEU A 11 9.74 9.74 -4.05
CA LEU A 11 10.24 10.81 -4.91
C LEU A 11 10.95 10.20 -6.14
N ILE A 12 10.56 10.64 -7.33
CA ILE A 12 11.11 10.17 -8.61
C ILE A 12 11.69 11.38 -9.37
N PRO A 13 13.01 11.65 -9.22
CA PRO A 13 13.67 12.81 -9.82
C PRO A 13 13.45 12.98 -11.33
N ASP A 14 13.46 11.87 -12.09
CA ASP A 14 13.35 11.91 -13.55
C ASP A 14 11.90 11.90 -14.06
N SER A 15 10.91 12.05 -13.18
CA SER A 15 9.51 12.12 -13.59
C SER A 15 9.21 13.45 -14.28
N LYS A 16 9.02 13.38 -15.61
CA LYS A 16 8.68 14.55 -16.45
C LYS A 16 7.16 14.66 -16.62
N GLY A 17 6.64 15.88 -16.61
CA GLY A 17 5.21 16.16 -16.82
C GLY A 17 4.31 15.85 -15.63
N THR A 18 4.89 15.48 -14.47
CA THR A 18 4.17 15.26 -13.21
C THR A 18 4.87 16.01 -12.08
N LYS A 19 4.28 15.99 -10.88
CA LYS A 19 4.89 16.51 -9.64
C LYS A 19 5.55 15.42 -8.79
N CYS A 20 5.81 14.23 -9.34
CA CYS A 20 6.44 13.14 -8.57
C CYS A 20 7.91 13.42 -8.16
N ASN A 21 8.51 14.49 -8.68
CA ASN A 21 9.80 15.02 -8.27
C ASN A 21 9.70 16.18 -7.25
N VAL A 22 8.50 16.53 -6.80
CA VAL A 22 8.25 17.56 -5.77
C VAL A 22 8.13 16.89 -4.42
N GLU A 23 9.04 17.22 -3.50
CA GLU A 23 9.13 16.61 -2.17
C GLU A 23 7.84 16.78 -1.35
N LEU A 24 7.27 17.99 -1.32
CA LEU A 24 6.07 18.28 -0.54
C LEU A 24 5.01 18.93 -1.43
N GLU A 25 3.82 18.33 -1.47
CA GLU A 25 2.71 18.81 -2.29
C GLU A 25 1.39 18.81 -1.51
N PRO A 26 0.65 19.94 -1.45
CA PRO A 26 -0.65 19.97 -0.80
C PRO A 26 -1.68 19.15 -1.59
N VAL A 27 -2.51 18.39 -0.88
CA VAL A 27 -3.65 17.69 -1.50
C VAL A 27 -4.76 18.69 -1.74
N GLU A 28 -5.24 18.76 -2.99
CA GLU A 28 -6.32 19.68 -3.38
C GLU A 28 -7.56 19.50 -2.52
N ASN A 29 -8.26 20.61 -2.24
CA ASN A 29 -9.47 20.66 -1.42
C ASN A 29 -9.29 20.15 0.02
N THR A 30 -8.05 20.14 0.55
CA THR A 30 -7.77 19.84 1.96
C THR A 30 -6.98 20.97 2.62
N LYS A 31 -7.09 21.09 3.95
CA LYS A 31 -6.34 22.08 4.74
C LYS A 31 -5.01 21.55 5.28
N TYR A 32 -4.99 20.26 5.61
CA TYR A 32 -3.92 19.66 6.43
C TYR A 32 -3.25 18.45 5.75
N SER A 33 -3.76 17.97 4.62
CA SER A 33 -3.21 16.79 3.94
C SER A 33 -2.12 17.22 2.97
N GLN A 34 -0.98 16.55 3.04
CA GLN A 34 0.19 16.80 2.20
C GLN A 34 0.71 15.48 1.65
N ILE A 35 1.20 15.45 0.42
CA ILE A 35 1.98 14.33 -0.11
C ILE A 35 3.44 14.61 0.23
N LEU A 36 4.07 13.68 0.94
CA LEU A 36 5.49 13.69 1.27
C LEU A 36 6.19 12.64 0.40
N ARG A 37 7.16 13.09 -0.40
CA ARG A 37 7.92 12.22 -1.29
C ARG A 37 9.35 12.04 -0.81
N VAL A 38 9.76 10.79 -0.62
CA VAL A 38 11.11 10.43 -0.16
C VAL A 38 11.80 9.60 -1.24
N PRO A 39 13.06 9.89 -1.61
CA PRO A 39 13.72 9.13 -2.66
C PRO A 39 14.11 7.73 -2.16
N PHE A 40 14.09 6.76 -3.07
CA PHE A 40 14.88 5.54 -2.89
C PHE A 40 16.37 5.85 -3.06
N LYS A 41 17.22 5.06 -2.41
CA LYS A 41 18.67 5.22 -2.46
C LYS A 41 19.33 4.03 -3.16
N THR A 42 20.34 4.29 -3.97
CA THR A 42 21.28 3.28 -4.47
C THR A 42 22.26 2.85 -3.36
N GLU A 43 23.02 1.78 -3.58
CA GLU A 43 24.01 1.29 -2.61
C GLU A 43 25.07 2.34 -2.26
N ASP A 44 25.43 3.23 -3.19
CA ASP A 44 26.35 4.36 -2.97
C ASP A 44 25.68 5.59 -2.31
N GLY A 45 24.43 5.45 -1.86
CA GLY A 45 23.69 6.46 -1.11
C GLY A 45 23.08 7.59 -1.95
N LYS A 46 23.19 7.54 -3.28
CA LYS A 46 22.58 8.52 -4.18
C LYS A 46 21.09 8.26 -4.38
N ASP A 47 20.36 9.28 -4.81
CA ASP A 47 18.94 9.13 -5.14
C ASP A 47 18.77 8.26 -6.40
N LEU A 48 17.94 7.23 -6.29
CA LEU A 48 17.51 6.43 -7.43
C LEU A 48 16.49 7.22 -8.24
N ARG A 49 16.91 7.64 -9.44
CA ARG A 49 16.24 8.70 -10.20
C ARG A 49 15.02 8.26 -10.99
N GLN A 50 15.07 7.05 -11.54
CA GLN A 50 14.06 6.48 -12.44
C GLN A 50 12.95 5.74 -11.70
N TRP A 51 11.79 5.61 -12.35
CA TRP A 51 10.71 4.74 -11.87
C TRP A 51 11.18 3.28 -11.76
N VAL A 52 10.62 2.55 -10.79
CA VAL A 52 10.86 1.11 -10.56
C VAL A 52 9.52 0.42 -10.41
N SER A 53 9.39 -0.76 -11.00
CA SER A 53 8.20 -1.59 -10.87
C SER A 53 7.93 -1.95 -9.42
N ARG A 54 6.67 -2.02 -9.02
CA ARG A 54 6.28 -2.47 -7.66
C ARG A 54 6.77 -3.87 -7.30
N PHE A 55 7.12 -4.69 -8.30
CA PHE A 55 7.73 -6.00 -8.07
C PHE A 55 9.22 -5.91 -7.72
N ASP A 56 9.90 -4.82 -8.08
CA ASP A 56 11.37 -4.69 -7.99
C ASP A 56 11.80 -3.75 -6.85
N ILE A 57 10.86 -3.28 -6.02
CA ILE A 57 11.13 -2.25 -5.00
C ILE A 57 11.68 -2.78 -3.68
N TYR A 58 11.58 -4.08 -3.41
CA TYR A 58 11.93 -4.69 -2.12
C TYR A 58 13.34 -4.35 -1.59
N PRO A 59 14.40 -4.28 -2.43
CA PRO A 59 15.74 -3.90 -1.96
C PRO A 59 15.84 -2.50 -1.34
N TYR A 60 14.87 -1.62 -1.62
CA TYR A 60 14.93 -0.22 -1.18
C TYR A 60 14.11 0.05 0.10
N LEU A 61 13.17 -0.83 0.46
CA LEU A 61 12.10 -0.52 1.43
C LEU A 61 12.61 -0.29 2.86
N GLU A 62 13.63 -1.04 3.30
CA GLU A 62 14.17 -0.87 4.65
C GLU A 62 14.85 0.50 4.80
N ARG A 63 15.74 0.86 3.85
CA ARG A 63 16.40 2.17 3.86
C ARG A 63 15.40 3.30 3.69
N TYR A 64 14.45 3.13 2.78
CA TYR A 64 13.35 4.08 2.59
C TYR A 64 12.57 4.32 3.89
N THR A 65 12.30 3.26 4.66
CA THR A 65 11.62 3.40 5.96
C THR A 65 12.43 4.25 6.92
N GLN A 66 13.75 4.08 6.98
CA GLN A 66 14.63 4.88 7.85
C GLN A 66 14.57 6.36 7.47
N ASP A 67 14.77 6.68 6.18
CA ASP A 67 14.81 8.05 5.68
C ASP A 67 13.42 8.72 5.78
N ALA A 68 12.35 7.99 5.49
CA ALA A 68 10.98 8.48 5.61
C ALA A 68 10.55 8.72 7.06
N SER A 69 10.94 7.84 7.99
CA SER A 69 10.65 8.01 9.42
C SER A 69 11.27 9.31 9.94
N ALA A 70 12.53 9.59 9.56
CA ALA A 70 13.21 10.83 9.96
C ALA A 70 12.48 12.08 9.45
N LYS A 71 12.07 12.09 8.18
CA LYS A 71 11.30 13.20 7.60
C LYS A 71 9.91 13.36 8.22
N ILE A 72 9.22 12.27 8.55
CA ILE A 72 7.92 12.33 9.21
C ILE A 72 8.05 12.94 10.61
N LEU A 73 9.04 12.51 11.39
CA LEU A 73 9.28 13.07 12.72
C LEU A 73 9.60 14.57 12.68
N ASP A 74 10.36 15.01 11.67
CA ASP A 74 10.69 16.41 11.44
C ASP A 74 9.43 17.24 11.11
N ILE A 75 8.64 16.80 10.12
CA ILE A 75 7.45 17.53 9.65
C ILE A 75 6.33 17.56 10.70
N LEU A 76 6.16 16.49 11.48
CA LEU A 76 5.14 16.42 12.52
C LEU A 76 5.59 17.05 13.84
N GLU A 77 6.88 17.40 13.97
CA GLU A 77 7.50 17.80 15.24
C GLU A 77 7.25 16.78 16.37
N GLY A 78 7.17 15.50 16.02
CA GLY A 78 6.72 14.43 16.91
C GLY A 78 6.39 13.13 16.19
N LYS A 79 6.00 12.10 16.97
CA LYS A 79 5.57 10.83 16.39
C LYS A 79 4.15 10.92 15.82
N PRO A 80 3.82 10.20 14.74
CA PRO A 80 2.44 10.06 14.31
C PRO A 80 1.63 9.31 15.37
N ASP A 81 0.33 9.59 15.45
CA ASP A 81 -0.60 8.86 16.32
C ASP A 81 -1.13 7.57 15.66
N LEU A 82 -1.09 7.52 14.33
CA LEU A 82 -1.56 6.40 13.50
C LEU A 82 -0.74 6.30 12.22
N ILE A 83 -0.40 5.07 11.81
CA ILE A 83 0.23 4.77 10.53
C ILE A 83 -0.68 3.80 9.76
N ILE A 84 -1.00 4.12 8.51
CA ILE A 84 -1.81 3.24 7.64
C ILE A 84 -0.97 2.76 6.45
N GLY A 85 -0.62 1.48 6.46
CA GLY A 85 -0.01 0.80 5.33
C GLY A 85 -1.01 0.60 4.20
N ASN A 86 -0.54 0.73 2.96
CA ASN A 86 -1.33 0.51 1.75
C ASN A 86 -0.55 -0.35 0.77
N TYR A 87 -1.16 -1.44 0.28
CA TYR A 87 -0.51 -2.46 -0.56
C TYR A 87 0.71 -3.12 0.11
N THR A 88 1.32 -4.13 -0.51
CA THR A 88 2.37 -4.93 0.15
C THR A 88 3.57 -4.11 0.63
N ASP A 89 4.07 -3.20 -0.20
CA ASP A 89 5.22 -2.35 0.10
C ASP A 89 4.92 -1.31 1.17
N GLY A 90 3.80 -0.60 1.04
CA GLY A 90 3.37 0.37 2.05
C GLY A 90 3.02 -0.31 3.37
N ASN A 91 2.46 -1.52 3.35
CA ASN A 91 2.22 -2.34 4.54
C ASN A 91 3.51 -2.77 5.22
N LEU A 92 4.55 -3.16 4.47
CA LEU A 92 5.86 -3.48 5.03
C LEU A 92 6.53 -2.24 5.64
N VAL A 93 6.56 -1.12 4.91
CA VAL A 93 7.11 0.15 5.43
C VAL A 93 6.37 0.60 6.68
N ALA A 94 5.04 0.51 6.70
CA ALA A 94 4.22 0.82 7.86
C ALA A 94 4.57 -0.07 9.06
N SER A 95 4.76 -1.37 8.84
CA SER A 95 5.13 -2.34 9.89
C SER A 95 6.49 -2.07 10.50
N LEU A 96 7.48 -1.71 9.67
CA LEU A 96 8.82 -1.35 10.13
C LEU A 96 8.80 -0.01 10.90
N MET A 97 8.03 0.97 10.41
CA MET A 97 7.90 2.29 11.03
C MET A 97 7.13 2.26 12.35
N SER A 98 5.98 1.58 12.39
CA SER A 98 5.13 1.45 13.58
C SER A 98 5.88 0.77 14.72
N SER A 99 6.57 -0.34 14.41
CA SER A 99 7.41 -1.08 15.35
C SER A 99 8.53 -0.22 15.93
N LYS A 100 9.21 0.57 15.09
CA LYS A 100 10.27 1.47 15.52
C LYS A 100 9.77 2.63 16.39
N LEU A 101 8.60 3.20 16.07
CA LEU A 101 8.10 4.41 16.71
C LEU A 101 7.13 4.13 17.87
N GLY A 102 6.66 2.89 18.04
CA GLY A 102 5.64 2.54 19.02
C GLY A 102 4.32 3.27 18.74
N VAL A 103 3.81 3.09 17.51
CA VAL A 103 2.61 3.77 16.99
C VAL A 103 1.60 2.74 16.49
N THR A 104 0.32 3.00 16.72
CA THR A 104 -0.78 2.16 16.23
C THR A 104 -0.72 2.04 14.70
N GLN A 105 -0.88 0.82 14.19
CA GLN A 105 -0.82 0.51 12.77
C GLN A 105 -2.15 -0.05 12.25
N GLY A 106 -2.59 0.48 11.13
CA GLY A 106 -3.57 -0.16 10.25
C GLY A 106 -2.94 -0.60 8.94
N THR A 107 -3.50 -1.62 8.28
CA THR A 107 -3.11 -2.00 6.91
C THR A 107 -4.31 -2.13 6.00
N ILE A 108 -4.13 -1.77 4.73
CA ILE A 108 -5.10 -1.96 3.65
C ILE A 108 -4.37 -2.67 2.50
N ALA A 109 -4.73 -3.92 2.21
CA ALA A 109 -4.03 -4.67 1.17
C ALA A 109 -4.34 -4.15 -0.24
N HIS A 110 -5.57 -3.70 -0.50
CA HIS A 110 -6.14 -3.40 -1.83
C HIS A 110 -6.25 -4.62 -2.75
N ALA A 111 -5.19 -5.42 -2.86
CA ALA A 111 -5.15 -6.69 -3.54
C ALA A 111 -4.02 -7.56 -2.98
N LEU A 112 -4.26 -8.88 -2.91
CA LEU A 112 -3.21 -9.86 -2.58
C LEU A 112 -2.86 -10.66 -3.84
N GLU A 113 -1.63 -10.49 -4.34
CA GLU A 113 -1.25 -11.03 -5.65
C GLU A 113 -1.29 -12.56 -5.70
N LYS A 114 -1.12 -13.25 -4.56
CA LYS A 114 -1.17 -14.72 -4.48
C LYS A 114 -2.47 -15.31 -5.04
N THR A 115 -3.60 -14.61 -4.91
CA THR A 115 -4.89 -15.07 -5.44
C THR A 115 -5.16 -14.65 -6.87
N LYS A 116 -4.37 -13.71 -7.40
CA LYS A 116 -4.46 -13.24 -8.80
C LYS A 116 -3.57 -14.05 -9.74
N TYR A 117 -2.51 -14.65 -9.20
CA TYR A 117 -1.60 -15.50 -9.94
C TYR A 117 -1.74 -16.94 -9.44
N GLU A 118 -2.42 -17.76 -10.23
CA GLU A 118 -2.72 -19.14 -9.86
C GLU A 118 -1.45 -19.96 -9.58
N ASN A 119 -1.44 -20.69 -8.46
CA ASN A 119 -0.31 -21.51 -8.01
C ASN A 119 1.01 -20.74 -7.85
N SER A 120 0.96 -19.42 -7.68
CA SER A 120 2.14 -18.56 -7.58
C SER A 120 3.00 -18.83 -6.35
N ASP A 121 2.44 -19.39 -5.30
CA ASP A 121 3.17 -19.87 -4.12
C ASP A 121 3.91 -21.19 -4.40
N ALA A 122 3.23 -22.19 -4.95
CA ALA A 122 3.84 -23.48 -5.27
C ALA A 122 4.91 -23.38 -6.38
N LYS A 123 4.69 -22.50 -7.37
CA LYS A 123 5.55 -22.27 -8.53
C LYS A 123 6.39 -20.99 -8.42
N TRP A 124 6.56 -20.46 -7.21
CA TRP A 124 7.19 -19.15 -6.99
C TRP A 124 8.54 -19.01 -7.70
N ARG A 125 9.39 -20.05 -7.70
CA ARG A 125 10.73 -20.03 -8.32
C ARG A 125 10.71 -19.68 -9.81
N GLU A 126 9.72 -20.18 -10.54
CA GLU A 126 9.56 -19.92 -11.98
C GLU A 126 9.14 -18.46 -12.24
N LEU A 127 8.42 -17.87 -11.27
CA LEU A 127 7.84 -16.53 -11.36
C LEU A 127 8.74 -15.45 -10.74
N ASP A 128 9.71 -15.85 -9.90
CA ASP A 128 10.46 -14.96 -9.03
C ASP A 128 11.37 -14.01 -9.82
N GLN A 129 11.92 -14.45 -10.95
CA GLN A 129 12.74 -13.59 -11.82
C GLN A 129 11.96 -12.37 -12.34
N LYS A 130 10.63 -12.48 -12.47
CA LYS A 130 9.78 -11.44 -13.05
C LYS A 130 8.97 -10.67 -12.00
N TYR A 131 8.47 -11.37 -10.98
CA TYR A 131 7.50 -10.82 -10.04
C TYR A 131 8.02 -10.75 -8.61
N HIS A 132 9.16 -11.37 -8.30
CA HIS A 132 9.74 -11.39 -6.96
C HIS A 132 8.73 -11.78 -5.86
N PHE A 133 7.89 -12.79 -6.14
CA PHE A 133 6.83 -13.22 -5.23
C PHE A 133 7.36 -13.76 -3.91
N SER A 134 8.60 -14.26 -3.87
CA SER A 134 9.25 -14.62 -2.60
C SER A 134 9.30 -13.43 -1.63
N CYS A 135 9.67 -12.25 -2.13
CA CYS A 135 9.71 -11.02 -1.35
C CYS A 135 8.29 -10.55 -1.02
N GLN A 136 7.40 -10.54 -2.02
CA GLN A 136 6.03 -10.06 -1.84
C GLN A 136 5.26 -10.86 -0.79
N PHE A 137 5.22 -12.18 -0.90
CA PHE A 137 4.46 -13.00 0.03
C PHE A 137 5.06 -12.96 1.44
N THR A 138 6.39 -12.84 1.55
CA THR A 138 7.03 -12.65 2.85
C THR A 138 6.62 -11.30 3.47
N ALA A 139 6.63 -10.22 2.69
CA ALA A 139 6.21 -8.89 3.14
C ALA A 139 4.73 -8.84 3.55
N ASP A 140 3.85 -9.48 2.76
CA ASP A 140 2.43 -9.64 3.10
C ASP A 140 2.28 -10.36 4.45
N MET A 141 2.98 -11.48 4.65
CA MET A 141 2.91 -12.24 5.90
C MET A 141 3.41 -11.46 7.12
N ILE A 142 4.49 -10.69 6.96
CA ILE A 142 5.00 -9.80 8.01
C ILE A 142 3.91 -8.79 8.39
N ALA A 143 3.37 -8.08 7.41
CA ALA A 143 2.47 -6.97 7.69
C ALA A 143 1.10 -7.42 8.22
N MET A 144 0.53 -8.50 7.68
CA MET A 144 -0.73 -9.09 8.17
C MET A 144 -0.67 -9.41 9.67
N ASN A 145 0.48 -9.86 10.15
CA ASN A 145 0.66 -10.28 11.54
C ASN A 145 1.17 -9.17 12.45
N THR A 146 1.85 -8.16 11.90
CA THR A 146 2.39 -7.03 12.68
C THR A 146 1.33 -5.98 13.02
N THR A 147 0.38 -5.74 12.10
CA THR A 147 -0.60 -4.67 12.25
C THR A 147 -1.58 -4.88 13.41
N ASP A 148 -2.03 -3.78 14.02
CA ASP A 148 -3.04 -3.78 15.07
C ASP A 148 -4.43 -4.03 14.51
N PHE A 149 -4.73 -3.48 13.32
CA PHE A 149 -5.98 -3.73 12.60
C PHE A 149 -5.80 -3.80 11.08
N ILE A 150 -6.73 -4.49 10.41
CA ILE A 150 -6.78 -4.64 8.96
C ILE A 150 -8.13 -4.08 8.50
N ILE A 151 -8.08 -3.15 7.54
CA ILE A 151 -9.27 -2.68 6.84
C ILE A 151 -9.39 -3.40 5.50
N THR A 152 -10.56 -3.96 5.24
CA THR A 152 -10.92 -4.52 3.93
C THR A 152 -12.13 -3.79 3.35
N SER A 153 -12.24 -3.81 2.02
CA SER A 153 -13.39 -3.18 1.35
C SER A 153 -14.63 -4.07 1.38
N THR A 154 -14.45 -5.38 1.50
CA THR A 154 -15.53 -6.37 1.44
C THR A 154 -15.27 -7.56 2.38
N TYR A 155 -16.35 -8.29 2.70
CA TYR A 155 -16.25 -9.58 3.37
C TYR A 155 -15.51 -10.63 2.52
N GLN A 156 -15.74 -10.61 1.20
CA GLN A 156 -15.12 -11.54 0.25
C GLN A 156 -13.59 -11.45 0.27
N GLU A 157 -13.04 -10.27 0.49
CA GLU A 157 -11.60 -10.06 0.65
C GLU A 157 -11.03 -10.89 1.82
N ILE A 158 -11.79 -11.05 2.91
CA ILE A 158 -11.36 -11.80 4.10
C ILE A 158 -11.64 -13.30 3.94
N ALA A 159 -12.92 -13.67 3.83
CA ALA A 159 -13.41 -15.04 3.96
C ALA A 159 -14.26 -15.51 2.76
N GLY A 160 -14.18 -14.79 1.64
CA GLY A 160 -14.71 -15.28 0.37
C GLY A 160 -16.24 -15.42 0.33
N SER A 161 -16.69 -16.53 -0.25
CA SER A 161 -18.07 -16.98 -0.29
C SER A 161 -18.19 -18.42 0.22
N LYS A 162 -19.38 -19.01 0.14
CA LYS A 162 -19.54 -20.44 0.50
C LYS A 162 -18.77 -21.38 -0.43
N GLU A 163 -18.50 -20.94 -1.65
CA GLU A 163 -17.94 -21.75 -2.73
C GLU A 163 -16.45 -21.49 -2.97
N LYS A 164 -15.95 -20.30 -2.60
CA LYS A 164 -14.58 -19.87 -2.88
C LYS A 164 -13.97 -19.19 -1.65
N PRO A 165 -12.74 -19.55 -1.26
CA PRO A 165 -12.07 -18.91 -0.15
C PRO A 165 -11.72 -17.44 -0.43
N GLY A 166 -11.59 -16.66 0.64
CA GLY A 166 -11.22 -15.25 0.60
C GLY A 166 -9.75 -14.99 0.23
N GLN A 167 -9.42 -13.73 -0.03
CA GLN A 167 -8.05 -13.36 -0.37
C GLN A 167 -7.10 -13.56 0.82
N TYR A 168 -7.47 -13.08 2.02
CA TYR A 168 -6.70 -13.35 3.24
C TYR A 168 -6.78 -14.83 3.63
N GLU A 169 -7.92 -15.49 3.47
CA GLU A 169 -8.07 -16.93 3.75
C GLU A 169 -7.09 -17.80 2.95
N HIS A 170 -6.80 -17.43 1.70
CA HIS A 170 -5.77 -18.09 0.89
C HIS A 170 -4.36 -18.01 1.50
N HIS A 171 -4.12 -17.14 2.48
CA HIS A 171 -2.86 -16.99 3.21
C HIS A 171 -2.88 -17.70 4.57
N TYR A 172 -3.97 -18.39 4.94
CA TYR A 172 -4.05 -19.19 6.17
C TYR A 172 -2.98 -20.28 6.20
N ALA A 173 -2.82 -21.03 5.11
CA ALA A 173 -1.76 -22.03 5.00
C ALA A 173 -1.30 -22.17 3.55
N PHE A 174 0.00 -22.04 3.32
CA PHE A 174 0.62 -22.25 2.01
C PHE A 174 2.11 -22.56 2.13
N THR A 175 2.73 -22.96 1.02
CA THR A 175 4.15 -23.30 0.97
C THR A 175 4.80 -22.63 -0.23
N MET A 176 6.04 -22.17 -0.05
CA MET A 176 6.95 -21.78 -1.11
C MET A 176 8.07 -22.82 -1.17
N PRO A 177 7.97 -23.86 -2.01
CA PRO A 177 8.85 -25.01 -1.95
C PRO A 177 10.35 -24.67 -1.99
N GLY A 178 11.06 -25.20 -0.99
CA GLY A 178 12.49 -24.96 -0.73
C GLY A 178 12.84 -23.54 -0.30
N LEU A 179 11.87 -22.75 0.14
CA LEU A 179 12.07 -21.51 0.89
C LEU A 179 11.47 -21.64 2.30
N CYS A 180 10.14 -21.69 2.42
CA CYS A 180 9.46 -21.84 3.70
C CYS A 180 8.03 -22.39 3.53
N ARG A 181 7.40 -22.74 4.65
CA ARG A 181 5.98 -23.13 4.73
C ARG A 181 5.30 -22.37 5.86
N PHE A 182 4.22 -21.67 5.55
CA PHE A 182 3.34 -21.05 6.54
C PHE A 182 2.25 -22.05 6.90
N ALA A 183 2.37 -22.69 8.06
CA ALA A 183 1.38 -23.65 8.53
C ALA A 183 0.11 -22.97 9.06
N THR A 184 0.26 -21.78 9.64
CA THR A 184 -0.79 -20.89 10.14
C THR A 184 -0.35 -19.44 9.91
N GLY A 185 -0.69 -18.89 8.76
CA GLY A 185 -0.26 -17.57 8.32
C GLY A 185 -1.14 -16.43 8.84
N ILE A 186 -2.45 -16.50 8.61
CA ILE A 186 -3.42 -15.50 9.09
C ILE A 186 -4.75 -16.19 9.41
N ASN A 187 -5.39 -15.80 10.50
CA ASN A 187 -6.70 -16.33 10.89
C ASN A 187 -7.81 -15.35 10.50
N VAL A 188 -8.75 -15.77 9.64
CA VAL A 188 -9.88 -14.92 9.20
C VAL A 188 -10.85 -14.56 10.33
N PHE A 189 -10.78 -15.25 11.47
CA PHE A 189 -11.54 -14.94 12.68
C PHE A 189 -10.82 -13.99 13.64
N ASP A 190 -9.62 -13.51 13.28
CA ASP A 190 -8.89 -12.56 14.10
C ASP A 190 -9.70 -11.26 14.25
N PRO A 191 -9.91 -10.74 15.48
CA PRO A 191 -10.68 -9.52 15.71
C PRO A 191 -10.06 -8.26 15.09
N LYS A 192 -8.83 -8.34 14.58
CA LYS A 192 -8.17 -7.23 13.87
C LYS A 192 -8.84 -6.88 12.53
N PHE A 193 -9.60 -7.80 11.93
CA PHE A 193 -10.29 -7.56 10.66
C PHE A 193 -11.53 -6.69 10.81
N ASN A 194 -11.59 -5.63 10.02
CA ASN A 194 -12.71 -4.69 9.99
C ASN A 194 -13.07 -4.34 8.55
N ILE A 195 -14.36 -4.43 8.20
CA ILE A 195 -14.85 -4.08 6.87
C ILE A 195 -15.27 -2.61 6.89
N ALA A 196 -14.58 -1.77 6.10
CA ALA A 196 -14.96 -0.38 5.86
C ALA A 196 -15.00 -0.12 4.37
N ALA A 197 -16.20 -0.20 3.79
CA ALA A 197 -16.39 -0.06 2.35
C ALA A 197 -16.04 1.36 1.88
N PRO A 198 -15.23 1.52 0.81
CA PRO A 198 -14.92 2.84 0.26
C PRO A 198 -16.12 3.41 -0.52
N GLY A 199 -15.96 4.65 -0.98
CA GLY A 199 -16.93 5.34 -1.83
C GLY A 199 -16.27 6.05 -3.01
N ALA A 200 -17.10 6.70 -3.82
CA ALA A 200 -16.66 7.57 -4.90
C ALA A 200 -16.97 9.04 -4.55
N ASP A 201 -16.12 9.97 -5.01
CA ASP A 201 -16.35 11.40 -4.83
C ASP A 201 -17.63 11.83 -5.56
N GLN A 202 -18.63 12.28 -4.81
CA GLN A 202 -19.95 12.65 -5.32
C GLN A 202 -19.96 13.99 -6.08
N SER A 203 -18.88 14.75 -6.03
CA SER A 203 -18.69 15.93 -6.89
C SER A 203 -18.28 15.52 -8.31
N VAL A 204 -17.62 14.38 -8.47
CA VAL A 204 -17.15 13.82 -9.75
C VAL A 204 -18.15 12.82 -10.32
N TYR A 205 -18.59 11.86 -9.49
CA TYR A 205 -19.51 10.80 -9.88
C TYR A 205 -20.91 11.07 -9.34
N PHE A 206 -21.82 11.39 -10.24
CA PHE A 206 -23.22 11.69 -9.90
C PHE A 206 -24.18 11.08 -10.93
N PRO A 207 -25.46 10.87 -10.57
CA PRO A 207 -26.44 10.30 -11.48
C PRO A 207 -26.54 11.06 -12.81
N TYR A 208 -26.53 10.30 -13.90
CA TYR A 208 -26.55 10.84 -15.27
C TYR A 208 -27.78 11.70 -15.59
N THR A 209 -28.84 11.57 -14.78
CA THR A 209 -30.09 12.34 -14.88
C THR A 209 -29.97 13.79 -14.39
N GLN A 210 -28.92 14.14 -13.63
CA GLN A 210 -28.69 15.51 -13.14
C GLN A 210 -28.09 16.41 -14.24
N LYS A 211 -28.90 16.76 -15.25
CA LYS A 211 -28.48 17.51 -16.45
C LYS A 211 -27.69 18.79 -16.13
N GLN A 212 -28.11 19.52 -15.10
CA GLN A 212 -27.50 20.76 -14.62
C GLN A 212 -26.07 20.60 -14.08
N LYS A 213 -25.65 19.39 -13.66
CA LYS A 213 -24.27 19.12 -13.22
C LYS A 213 -23.37 18.60 -14.34
N ARG A 214 -23.91 18.32 -15.54
CA ARG A 214 -23.16 17.70 -16.63
C ARG A 214 -22.11 18.68 -17.18
N LEU A 215 -20.91 18.16 -17.43
CA LEU A 215 -19.80 18.90 -18.02
C LEU A 215 -19.89 18.89 -19.56
N THR A 216 -20.92 19.54 -20.11
CA THR A 216 -21.20 19.49 -21.55
C THR A 216 -20.11 20.09 -22.44
N GLY A 217 -19.28 20.98 -21.89
CA GLY A 217 -18.11 21.54 -22.59
C GLY A 217 -17.04 20.50 -22.96
N LEU A 218 -17.07 19.31 -22.35
CA LEU A 218 -16.15 18.21 -22.65
C LEU A 218 -16.68 17.25 -23.73
N HIS A 219 -17.95 17.37 -24.15
CA HIS A 219 -18.53 16.45 -25.14
C HIS A 219 -17.71 16.34 -26.45
N PRO A 220 -17.19 17.44 -27.05
CA PRO A 220 -16.42 17.35 -28.29
C PRO A 220 -15.12 16.54 -28.20
N GLN A 221 -14.61 16.30 -26.99
CA GLN A 221 -13.40 15.50 -26.76
C GLN A 221 -13.72 14.01 -26.52
N ILE A 222 -15.00 13.70 -26.26
CA ILE A 222 -15.49 12.36 -25.93
C ILE A 222 -16.12 11.68 -27.15
N GLU A 223 -16.68 12.46 -28.08
CA GLU A 223 -17.20 12.00 -29.38
C GLU A 223 -16.08 11.65 -30.37
#